data_AF-A0A8H5GEW7-F1
#
_entry.id   AF-A0A8H5GEW7-F1
#
_cell.length_a   1.000
_cell.length_b   1.000
_cell.length_c   1.000
_cell.angle_alpha   90.00
_cell.angle_beta   90.00
_cell.angle_gamma   90.00
#
_symmetry.space_group_name_H-M   'P 1'
#
loop_
_entity.id
_entity.type
_entity.pdbx_description
1 polymer ?
#
loop_
_entity_poly.entity_id
_entity_poly.type
_entity_poly.pdbx_seq_one_letter_code
_entity_poly.pdbx_strand_id
1 'polypeptide(L)'
;MTAYPRDLADFSRKTTSTYCSATVVTMLSEYAQVYRGLLREVRKAAPAKPNQTIVTNFRSLLEQSRKTKNDVALQDTRNALLFLKSQREHQILVERYNPITSLTEQERIRKTANRVGLDVPKEATNLE
;
A
#
# COMPACT_ATOMS: atom_id res chain seq x y z
N MET A 1 -12.12 11.50 -48.04
CA MET A 1 -12.99 10.35 -48.35
C MET A 1 -12.90 9.37 -47.20
N THR A 2 -13.95 9.37 -46.38
CA THR A 2 -14.12 8.62 -45.15
C THR A 2 -14.65 7.22 -45.43
N ALA A 3 -14.06 6.19 -44.83
CA ALA A 3 -14.71 4.89 -44.66
C ALA A 3 -14.21 4.23 -43.36
N TYR A 4 -14.88 4.54 -42.24
CA TYR A 4 -14.88 3.66 -41.07
C TYR A 4 -16.00 2.63 -41.27
N PRO A 5 -15.75 1.33 -41.11
CA PRO A 5 -16.82 0.33 -41.21
C PRO A 5 -17.76 0.45 -40.00
N ARG A 6 -19.06 0.56 -40.31
CA ARG A 6 -20.16 0.44 -39.35
C ARG A 6 -20.39 -1.05 -39.07
N ASP A 7 -20.00 -1.52 -37.89
CA ASP A 7 -20.61 -2.72 -37.30
C ASP A 7 -21.44 -2.27 -36.09
N LEU A 8 -22.67 -1.88 -36.41
CA LEU A 8 -23.75 -1.50 -35.50
C LEU A 8 -24.78 -2.65 -35.50
N ALA A 9 -24.42 -3.77 -34.91
CA ALA A 9 -25.38 -4.79 -34.47
C ALA A 9 -24.67 -5.75 -33.50
N ASP A 10 -25.40 -6.15 -32.46
CA ASP A 10 -25.03 -7.21 -31.51
C ASP A 10 -24.23 -6.85 -30.24
N PHE A 11 -24.50 -5.67 -29.66
CA PHE A 11 -24.45 -5.52 -28.20
C PHE A 11 -25.86 -5.48 -27.59
N SER A 12 -26.74 -6.36 -28.09
CA SER A 12 -28.04 -6.64 -27.47
C SER A 12 -27.91 -7.88 -26.61
N ARG A 13 -27.58 -7.67 -25.32
CA ARG A 13 -28.37 -8.18 -24.18
C ARG A 13 -27.64 -7.95 -22.84
N LYS A 14 -28.35 -7.22 -21.97
CA LYS A 14 -28.25 -7.14 -20.49
C LYS A 14 -27.44 -5.99 -19.88
N THR A 15 -27.86 -4.77 -20.20
CA THR A 15 -27.86 -3.68 -19.22
C THR A 15 -29.04 -3.87 -18.24
N THR A 16 -28.84 -4.62 -17.15
CA THR A 16 -29.58 -4.31 -15.92
C THR A 16 -28.71 -3.35 -15.13
N SER A 17 -28.97 -2.07 -15.39
CA SER A 17 -28.72 -0.99 -14.47
C SER A 17 -29.29 -1.37 -13.11
N THR A 18 -28.41 -1.67 -12.16
CA THR A 18 -28.66 -1.42 -10.76
C THR A 18 -27.62 -0.43 -10.31
N TYR A 19 -28.03 0.84 -10.28
CA TYR A 19 -27.51 1.80 -9.31
C TYR A 19 -27.66 1.16 -7.93
N CYS A 20 -26.63 0.46 -7.48
CA CYS A 20 -26.50 0.09 -6.08
C CYS A 20 -25.98 1.33 -5.38
N SER A 21 -26.92 2.17 -4.92
CA SER A 21 -26.65 3.25 -3.97
C SER A 21 -25.70 2.73 -2.89
N ALA A 22 -24.67 3.50 -2.59
CA ALA A 22 -23.45 3.15 -1.88
C ALA A 22 -23.58 2.72 -0.39
N THR A 23 -24.62 1.96 0.00
CA THR A 23 -24.94 1.68 1.41
C THR A 23 -25.40 0.25 1.70
N VAL A 24 -25.18 -0.73 0.81
CA VAL A 24 -25.67 -2.12 1.02
C VAL A 24 -24.55 -3.16 1.25
N VAL A 25 -23.27 -2.76 1.34
CA VAL A 25 -22.15 -3.71 1.45
C VAL A 25 -21.85 -4.19 2.90
N THR A 26 -22.48 -3.63 3.93
CA THR A 26 -22.13 -3.96 5.33
C THR A 26 -22.98 -5.07 5.94
N MET A 27 -23.14 -6.22 5.25
CA MET A 27 -23.72 -7.43 5.86
C MET A 27 -22.65 -8.37 6.47
N LEU A 28 -21.38 -7.95 6.49
CA LEU A 28 -20.31 -8.66 7.19
C LEU A 28 -20.08 -8.07 8.57
N SER A 29 -19.73 -8.91 9.55
CA SER A 29 -19.32 -8.43 10.86
C SER A 29 -18.20 -7.42 10.74
N GLU A 30 -18.29 -6.34 11.49
CA GLU A 30 -17.35 -5.22 11.45
C GLU A 30 -15.90 -5.70 11.63
N TYR A 31 -15.68 -6.62 12.56
CA TYR A 31 -14.41 -7.33 12.78
C TYR A 31 -13.84 -7.95 11.49
N ALA A 32 -14.67 -8.62 10.69
CA ALA A 32 -14.22 -9.28 9.47
C ALA A 32 -13.80 -8.28 8.39
N GLN A 33 -14.47 -7.12 8.31
CA GLN A 33 -14.13 -6.08 7.35
C GLN A 33 -12.78 -5.43 7.67
N VAL A 34 -12.59 -5.02 8.93
CA VAL A 34 -11.34 -4.42 9.41
C VAL A 34 -10.17 -5.40 9.27
N TYR A 35 -10.37 -6.67 9.66
CA TYR A 35 -9.35 -7.72 9.53
C TYR A 35 -8.93 -7.96 8.07
N ARG A 36 -9.88 -8.07 7.14
CA ARG A 36 -9.57 -8.24 5.72
C ARG A 36 -8.84 -7.03 5.16
N GLY A 37 -9.21 -5.83 5.58
CA GLY A 37 -8.48 -4.60 5.27
C GLY A 37 -7.02 -4.70 5.73
N LEU A 38 -6.81 -5.06 6.99
CA LEU A 38 -5.49 -5.19 7.60
C LEU A 38 -4.61 -6.19 6.83
N LEU A 39 -5.13 -7.39 6.55
CA LEU A 39 -4.38 -8.40 5.79
C LEU A 39 -4.05 -7.97 4.36
N ARG A 40 -4.95 -7.20 3.71
CA ARG A 40 -4.68 -6.65 2.38
C ARG A 40 -3.55 -5.64 2.43
N GLU A 41 -3.50 -4.78 3.44
CA GLU A 41 -2.40 -3.81 3.60
C GLU A 41 -1.07 -4.51 3.96
N VAL A 42 -1.08 -5.51 4.84
CA VAL A 42 0.11 -6.34 5.13
C VAL A 42 0.64 -7.01 3.86
N ARG A 43 -0.26 -7.52 3.00
CA ARG A 43 0.11 -8.11 1.72
C ARG A 43 0.62 -7.07 0.70
N LYS A 44 0.12 -5.84 0.72
CA LYS A 44 0.63 -4.76 -0.15
C LYS A 44 2.02 -4.29 0.28
N ALA A 45 2.32 -4.34 1.58
CA ALA A 45 3.62 -3.95 2.11
C ALA A 45 4.73 -4.96 1.79
N ALA A 46 4.40 -6.24 1.57
CA ALA A 46 5.36 -7.27 1.19
C ALA A 46 5.27 -7.55 -0.33
N PRO A 47 6.36 -7.37 -1.10
CA PRO A 47 6.34 -7.67 -2.54
C PRO A 47 6.16 -9.17 -2.84
N ALA A 48 6.46 -10.03 -1.86
CA ALA A 48 6.34 -11.49 -1.95
C ALA A 48 5.24 -12.02 -1.02
N LYS A 49 5.42 -13.23 -0.47
CA LYS A 49 4.51 -13.81 0.52
C LYS A 49 4.71 -13.09 1.87
N PRO A 50 3.64 -12.59 2.51
CA PRO A 50 3.77 -12.00 3.85
C PRO A 50 4.20 -13.08 4.85
N ASN A 51 4.91 -12.67 5.91
CA ASN A 51 5.32 -13.59 6.97
C ASN A 51 4.06 -14.22 7.61
N GLN A 52 3.98 -15.55 7.53
CA GLN A 52 2.81 -16.30 8.00
C GLN A 52 2.58 -16.12 9.51
N THR A 53 3.64 -15.99 10.30
CA THR A 53 3.58 -15.78 11.75
C THR A 53 2.85 -14.48 12.09
N ILE A 54 3.08 -13.42 11.31
CA ILE A 54 2.41 -12.13 11.51
C ILE A 54 0.90 -12.29 11.26
N VAL A 55 0.54 -12.95 10.16
CA VAL A 55 -0.86 -13.20 9.79
C VAL A 55 -1.58 -14.07 10.84
N THR A 56 -0.93 -15.11 11.36
CA THR A 56 -1.49 -15.97 12.39
C THR A 56 -1.64 -15.25 13.73
N ASN A 57 -0.69 -14.40 14.10
CA ASN A 57 -0.75 -13.60 15.33
C ASN A 57 -1.90 -12.60 15.27
N PHE A 58 -2.06 -11.87 14.17
CA PHE A 58 -3.22 -10.98 14.01
C PHE A 58 -4.53 -11.76 14.05
N ARG A 59 -4.57 -12.95 13.46
CA ARG A 59 -5.75 -13.82 13.52
C ARG A 59 -6.07 -14.24 14.96
N SER A 60 -5.09 -14.70 15.74
CA SER A 60 -5.32 -15.16 17.11
C SER A 60 -5.76 -14.01 18.03
N LEU A 61 -5.14 -12.83 17.91
CA LEU A 61 -5.51 -11.63 18.66
C LEU A 61 -6.96 -11.22 18.39
N LEU A 62 -7.35 -11.11 17.12
CA LEU A 62 -8.72 -10.75 16.73
C LEU A 62 -9.76 -11.80 17.14
N GLU A 63 -9.42 -13.09 17.06
CA GLU A 63 -10.29 -14.16 17.54
C GLU A 63 -10.52 -14.07 19.06
N GLN A 64 -9.47 -13.77 19.82
CA GLN A 64 -9.58 -13.55 21.26
C GLN A 64 -10.46 -12.31 21.56
N SER A 65 -10.20 -11.19 20.88
CA SER A 65 -10.97 -9.94 21.03
C SER A 65 -12.43 -10.10 20.66
N ARG A 66 -12.73 -10.91 19.63
CA ARG A 66 -14.09 -11.21 19.19
C ARG A 66 -14.84 -12.03 20.24
N LYS A 67 -14.18 -13.02 20.86
CA LYS A 67 -14.79 -13.85 21.92
C LYS A 67 -15.10 -13.04 23.17
N THR A 68 -14.20 -12.14 23.57
CA THR A 68 -14.38 -11.27 24.74
C THR A 68 -15.28 -10.06 24.47
N LYS A 69 -15.62 -9.79 23.19
CA LYS A 69 -16.36 -8.59 22.74
C LYS A 69 -15.68 -7.29 23.22
N ASN A 70 -14.36 -7.23 23.10
CA ASN A 70 -13.60 -6.06 23.48
C ASN A 70 -13.64 -5.02 22.35
N ASP A 71 -14.37 -3.92 22.57
CA ASP A 71 -14.46 -2.81 21.61
C ASP A 71 -13.12 -2.08 21.42
N VAL A 72 -12.31 -2.01 22.49
CA VAL A 72 -10.97 -1.39 22.45
C VAL A 72 -10.07 -2.08 21.44
N ALA A 73 -10.04 -3.41 21.45
CA ALA A 73 -9.21 -4.16 20.51
C ALA A 73 -9.66 -4.00 19.06
N LEU A 74 -10.96 -3.80 18.82
CA LEU A 74 -11.44 -3.46 17.48
C LEU A 74 -10.93 -2.08 17.06
N GLN A 75 -10.95 -1.09 17.95
CA GLN A 75 -10.35 0.23 17.67
C GLN A 75 -8.85 0.13 17.38
N ASP A 76 -8.10 -0.64 18.17
CA ASP A 76 -6.67 -0.84 17.96
C ASP A 76 -6.39 -1.43 16.57
N THR A 77 -7.21 -2.37 16.11
CA THR A 77 -7.07 -2.94 14.76
C THR A 77 -7.39 -1.94 13.65
N ARG A 78 -8.34 -1.01 13.87
CA ARG A 78 -8.59 0.11 12.95
C ARG A 78 -7.41 1.08 12.91
N ASN A 79 -6.84 1.39 14.06
CA ASN A 79 -5.66 2.25 14.18
C ASN A 79 -4.46 1.62 13.47
N ALA A 80 -4.22 0.31 13.67
CA ALA A 80 -3.18 -0.43 12.97
C ALA A 80 -3.40 -0.42 11.44
N LEU A 81 -4.65 -0.61 10.98
CA LEU A 81 -4.98 -0.52 9.56
C LEU A 81 -4.69 0.87 8.99
N LEU A 82 -5.07 1.93 9.71
CA LEU A 82 -4.80 3.31 9.31
C LEU A 82 -3.29 3.57 9.23
N PHE A 83 -2.53 3.14 10.25
CA PHE A 83 -1.08 3.29 10.30
C PHE A 83 -0.38 2.60 9.12
N LEU A 84 -0.77 1.38 8.76
CA LEU A 84 -0.17 0.68 7.62
C LEU A 84 -0.46 1.39 6.29
N LYS A 85 -1.65 1.98 6.13
CA LYS A 85 -1.98 2.79 4.95
C LYS A 85 -1.13 4.05 4.88
N SER A 86 -1.02 4.79 5.99
CA SER A 86 -0.20 6.00 6.05
C SER A 86 1.28 5.69 5.84
N GLN A 87 1.78 4.54 6.31
CA GLN A 87 3.17 4.14 6.09
C GLN A 87 3.47 3.92 4.60
N ARG A 88 2.55 3.27 3.89
CA ARG A 88 2.67 3.07 2.44
C ARG A 88 2.63 4.42 1.68
N GLU A 89 1.72 5.31 2.05
CA GLU A 89 1.62 6.63 1.43
C GLU A 89 2.86 7.49 1.71
N HIS A 90 3.36 7.47 2.95
CA HIS A 90 4.59 8.12 3.34
C HIS A 90 5.76 7.63 2.48
N GLN A 91 5.92 6.32 2.29
CA GLN A 91 6.96 5.77 1.44
C GLN A 91 6.87 6.31 -0.01
N ILE A 92 5.67 6.32 -0.60
CA ILE A 92 5.44 6.84 -1.95
C ILE A 92 5.81 8.34 -2.04
N LEU A 93 5.48 9.13 -1.02
CA LEU A 93 5.79 10.56 -0.98
C LEU A 93 7.29 10.82 -0.85
N VAL A 94 7.98 10.05 -0.01
CA VAL A 94 9.44 10.13 0.16
C VAL A 94 10.15 9.80 -1.16
N GLU A 95 9.74 8.72 -1.82
CA GLU A 95 10.32 8.31 -3.11
C GLU A 95 10.13 9.39 -4.19
N ARG A 96 8.99 10.08 -4.21
CA ARG A 96 8.68 11.11 -5.21
C ARG A 96 9.39 12.44 -4.96
N TYR A 97 9.34 12.93 -3.72
CA TYR A 97 9.75 14.30 -3.41
C TYR A 97 11.13 14.37 -2.76
N ASN A 98 11.65 13.26 -2.22
CA ASN A 98 12.97 13.21 -1.61
C ASN A 98 13.82 12.00 -2.09
N PRO A 99 14.15 11.95 -3.39
CA PRO A 99 14.97 10.87 -3.96
C PRO A 99 16.43 10.91 -3.48
N ILE A 100 16.84 11.96 -2.75
CA ILE A 100 18.20 12.08 -2.22
C ILE A 100 18.40 11.13 -1.03
N THR A 101 17.32 10.73 -0.35
CA THR A 101 17.37 9.86 0.83
C THR A 101 17.85 8.43 0.52
N SER A 102 17.68 7.96 -0.73
CA SER A 102 18.13 6.63 -1.13
C SER A 102 19.62 6.58 -1.50
N LEU A 103 20.32 7.72 -1.54
CA LEU A 103 21.72 7.78 -1.90
C LEU A 103 22.59 7.63 -0.65
N THR A 104 23.66 6.84 -0.77
CA THR A 104 24.70 6.83 0.27
C THR A 104 25.41 8.18 0.32
N GLU A 105 26.02 8.51 1.45
CA GLU A 105 26.68 9.81 1.61
C GLU A 105 27.79 10.01 0.56
N GLN A 106 28.51 8.95 0.21
CA GLN A 106 29.53 8.95 -0.84
C GLN A 106 28.93 9.27 -2.22
N GLU A 107 27.78 8.70 -2.57
CA GLU A 107 27.09 8.99 -3.83
C GLU A 107 26.56 10.43 -3.89
N ARG A 108 26.13 10.98 -2.75
CA ARG A 108 25.69 12.38 -2.63
C ARG A 108 26.86 13.33 -2.86
N ILE A 109 28.01 13.07 -2.25
CA ILE A 109 29.24 13.85 -2.45
C ILE A 109 29.65 13.80 -3.93
N ARG A 110 29.67 12.61 -4.54
CA ARG A 110 29.97 12.44 -5.98
C ARG A 110 29.03 13.20 -6.89
N LYS A 111 27.72 13.09 -6.70
CA LYS A 111 26.74 13.85 -7.50
C LYS A 111 26.90 15.36 -7.34
N THR A 112 27.27 15.82 -6.15
CA THR A 112 27.49 17.24 -5.88
C THR A 112 28.78 17.74 -6.53
N ALA A 113 29.87 16.97 -6.46
CA ALA A 113 31.12 17.28 -7.16
C ALA A 113 30.90 17.33 -8.69
N ASN A 114 30.17 16.37 -9.25
CA ASN A 114 29.85 16.34 -10.69
C ASN A 114 29.02 17.55 -11.15
N ARG A 115 28.19 18.16 -10.27
CA ARG A 115 27.45 19.39 -10.59
C ARG A 115 28.37 20.57 -10.88
N VAL A 116 29.57 20.59 -10.27
CA VAL A 116 30.57 21.63 -10.47
C VAL A 116 31.72 21.17 -11.40
N GLY A 117 31.60 20.00 -12.03
CA GLY A 117 32.63 19.45 -12.92
C GLY A 117 33.86 18.92 -12.19
N LEU A 118 33.76 18.61 -10.89
CA LEU A 118 34.83 18.00 -10.09
C LEU A 118 34.57 16.51 -9.88
N ASP A 119 35.65 15.72 -9.78
CA ASP A 119 35.58 14.30 -9.39
C ASP A 119 36.05 14.11 -7.93
N VAL A 120 35.51 13.10 -7.25
CA VAL A 120 35.79 12.86 -5.83
C VAL A 120 37.00 11.92 -5.69
N PRO A 121 38.04 12.30 -4.93
CA PRO A 121 39.23 11.46 -4.77
C PRO A 121 38.90 10.15 -4.03
N LYS A 122 39.57 9.06 -4.42
CA LYS A 122 39.35 7.71 -3.91
C LYS A 122 39.78 7.52 -2.44
N GLU A 123 40.59 8.41 -1.88
CA GLU A 123 41.14 8.21 -0.53
C GLU A 123 40.17 8.57 0.60
N ALA A 124 39.13 9.38 0.31
CA ALA A 124 38.11 9.74 1.30
C ALA A 124 37.17 8.57 1.67
N THR A 125 37.27 7.42 1.00
CA THR A 125 36.41 6.25 1.26
C THR A 125 36.88 5.37 2.42
N ASN A 126 38.05 5.65 3.01
CA ASN A 126 38.68 4.81 4.04
C ASN A 126 38.49 5.34 5.49
N LEU A 127 37.56 6.28 5.70
CA LEU A 127 37.20 6.75 7.04
C LEU A 127 35.95 5.97 7.49
N GLU A 128 36.17 4.75 7.98
CA GLU A 128 35.23 4.03 8.85
C GLU A 128 35.36 4.51 10.30
#